data_AF-A0A834M847-F1
#
_entry.id   AF-A0A834M847-F1
#
_cell.length_a   1.000
_cell.length_b   1.000
_cell.length_c   1.000
_cell.angle_alpha   90.00
_cell.angle_beta   90.00
_cell.angle_gamma   90.00
#
_symmetry.space_group_name_H-M   'P 1'
#
loop_
_entity.id
_entity.type
_entity.pdbx_description
1 polymer ?
#
loop_
_entity_poly.entity_id
_entity_poly.type
_entity_poly.pdbx_seq_one_letter_code
_entity_poly.pdbx_strand_id
1 'polypeptide(L)'
;MGNYFTVSMEEDFKKNQDFITEINNIKIERQVQMRNQLRERQVALELAKQRELFYWLGLFYITSVAGAIYSYRNKRKLSTLAPLVPLTFIYAYQADLAYGNKMRRILGEAERIMRYEEELLSLPLGVPTASSIDVKRMENEEQKKLHVHISR
;
A
#
# COMPACT_ATOMS: atom_id res chain seq x y z
N MET A 1 -49.30 28.34 -30.94
CA MET A 1 -48.42 28.83 -29.87
C MET A 1 -48.21 27.72 -28.84
N GLY A 2 -47.45 26.67 -29.17
CA GLY A 2 -47.36 25.44 -28.35
C GLY A 2 -45.96 24.87 -28.12
N ASN A 3 -44.90 25.54 -28.56
CA ASN A 3 -43.53 24.99 -28.52
C ASN A 3 -42.64 25.56 -27.40
N TYR A 4 -43.02 26.66 -26.75
CA TYR A 4 -42.13 27.29 -25.76
C TYR A 4 -42.06 26.52 -24.44
N PHE A 5 -43.13 25.84 -24.04
CA PHE A 5 -43.21 25.09 -22.78
C PHE A 5 -42.46 23.75 -22.83
N THR A 6 -42.54 23.03 -23.95
CA THR A 6 -41.83 21.76 -24.13
C THR A 6 -40.34 21.97 -24.32
N VAL A 7 -39.94 23.03 -25.05
CA VAL A 7 -38.53 23.41 -25.22
C VAL A 7 -37.92 23.86 -23.90
N SER A 8 -38.62 24.66 -23.08
CA SER A 8 -38.10 25.06 -21.76
C SER A 8 -37.97 23.87 -20.80
N MET A 9 -38.90 22.91 -20.85
CA MET A 9 -38.85 21.71 -20.02
C MET A 9 -37.71 20.77 -20.44
N GLU A 10 -37.47 20.58 -21.73
CA GLU A 10 -36.35 19.80 -22.26
C GLU A 10 -34.99 20.44 -21.93
N GLU A 11 -34.89 21.77 -22.01
CA GLU A 11 -33.71 22.52 -21.55
C GLU A 11 -33.44 22.33 -20.05
N ASP A 12 -34.48 22.31 -19.20
CA ASP A 12 -34.34 22.11 -17.76
C ASP A 12 -33.95 20.65 -17.43
N PHE A 13 -34.49 19.65 -18.13
CA PHE A 13 -34.05 18.25 -18.02
C PHE A 13 -32.59 18.08 -18.44
N LYS A 14 -32.18 18.71 -19.54
CA LYS A 14 -30.80 18.68 -20.02
C LYS A 14 -29.84 19.36 -19.03
N LYS A 15 -30.19 20.54 -18.51
CA LYS A 15 -29.42 21.20 -17.44
C LYS A 15 -29.31 20.35 -16.19
N ASN A 16 -30.37 19.66 -15.78
CA ASN A 16 -30.35 18.76 -14.63
C ASN A 16 -29.46 17.53 -14.89
N GLN A 17 -29.52 16.95 -16.10
CA GLN A 17 -28.64 15.87 -16.51
C GLN A 17 -27.17 16.31 -16.52
N ASP A 18 -26.88 17.47 -17.12
CA ASP A 18 -25.54 18.06 -17.15
C ASP A 18 -25.03 18.30 -15.72
N PHE A 19 -25.86 18.86 -14.83
CA PHE A 19 -25.54 19.05 -13.42
C PHE A 19 -25.26 17.73 -12.68
N ILE A 20 -26.05 16.68 -12.92
CA ILE A 20 -25.81 15.34 -12.34
C ILE A 20 -24.47 14.78 -12.82
N THR A 21 -24.15 14.92 -14.11
CA THR A 21 -22.86 14.45 -14.65
C THR A 21 -21.68 15.25 -14.10
N GLU A 22 -21.81 16.57 -13.97
CA GLU A 22 -20.80 17.45 -13.39
C GLU A 22 -20.54 17.08 -11.93
N ILE A 23 -21.58 16.87 -11.12
CA ILE A 23 -21.45 16.39 -9.75
C ILE A 23 -20.71 15.06 -9.69
N ASN A 24 -21.02 14.13 -10.59
CA ASN A 24 -20.35 12.83 -10.61
C ASN A 24 -18.86 12.96 -10.99
N ASN A 25 -18.54 13.79 -11.97
CA ASN A 25 -17.16 14.09 -12.35
C ASN A 25 -16.38 14.71 -11.19
N ILE A 26 -16.94 15.74 -10.54
CA ILE A 26 -16.33 16.39 -9.36
C ILE A 26 -16.11 15.39 -8.22
N LYS A 27 -17.07 14.47 -8.00
CA LYS A 27 -16.92 13.41 -6.98
C LYS A 27 -15.77 12.47 -7.31
N ILE A 28 -15.64 12.04 -8.57
CA ILE A 28 -14.57 11.15 -9.02
C ILE A 28 -13.22 11.84 -8.90
N GLU A 29 -13.10 13.09 -9.35
CA GLU A 29 -11.87 13.89 -9.25
C GLU A 29 -11.40 14.03 -7.79
N ARG A 30 -12.33 14.35 -6.88
CA ARG A 30 -12.03 14.42 -5.44
C ARG A 30 -11.59 13.07 -4.89
N GLN A 31 -12.22 11.96 -5.29
CA GLN A 31 -11.80 10.63 -4.87
C GLN A 31 -10.38 10.28 -5.36
N VAL A 32 -10.06 10.60 -6.62
CA VAL A 32 -8.72 10.39 -7.17
C VAL A 32 -7.69 11.23 -6.42
N GLN A 33 -8.00 12.51 -6.16
CA GLN A 33 -7.14 13.40 -5.40
C GLN A 33 -6.90 12.88 -3.98
N MET A 34 -7.96 12.47 -3.28
CA MET A 34 -7.87 11.88 -1.94
C MET A 34 -7.00 10.61 -1.94
N ARG A 35 -7.14 9.73 -2.95
CA ARG A 35 -6.32 8.53 -3.09
C ARG A 35 -4.84 8.87 -3.31
N ASN A 36 -4.55 9.88 -4.13
CA ASN A 36 -3.17 10.32 -4.35
C ASN A 36 -2.54 10.88 -3.07
N GLN A 37 -3.27 11.73 -2.33
CA GLN A 37 -2.80 12.25 -1.05
C GLN A 37 -2.58 11.16 0.00
N LEU A 38 -3.48 10.18 0.08
CA LEU A 38 -3.31 9.04 0.98
C LEU A 38 -2.08 8.21 0.60
N ARG A 39 -1.86 7.96 -0.70
CA ARG A 39 -0.67 7.26 -1.20
C ARG A 39 0.61 8.00 -0.85
N GLU A 40 0.67 9.30 -1.11
CA GLU A 40 1.83 10.14 -0.75
C GLU A 40 2.13 10.09 0.75
N ARG A 41 1.09 10.19 1.59
CA ARG A 41 1.23 10.07 3.05
C ARG A 41 1.70 8.70 3.49
N GLN A 42 1.21 7.63 2.86
CA GLN A 42 1.64 6.26 3.17
C GLN A 42 3.13 6.06 2.84
N VAL A 43 3.57 6.50 1.67
CA VAL A 43 4.98 6.45 1.27
C VAL A 43 5.86 7.30 2.21
N ALA A 44 5.41 8.50 2.57
CA ALA A 44 6.12 9.35 3.50
C ALA A 44 6.25 8.71 4.91
N LEU A 45 5.17 8.09 5.39
CA LEU A 45 5.16 7.39 6.68
C LEU A 45 6.07 6.15 6.67
N GLU A 46 6.07 5.39 5.58
CA GLU A 46 6.97 4.25 5.41
C GLU A 46 8.44 4.72 5.42
N LEU A 47 8.76 5.78 4.67
CA LEU A 47 10.11 6.35 4.68
C LEU A 47 10.52 6.87 6.05
N ALA A 48 9.60 7.52 6.78
CA ALA A 48 9.84 7.97 8.14
C ALA A 48 10.14 6.80 9.10
N LYS A 49 9.39 5.68 8.98
CA LYS A 49 9.66 4.45 9.75
C LYS A 49 11.03 3.88 9.44
N GLN A 50 11.42 3.81 8.17
CA GLN A 50 12.76 3.29 7.80
C GLN A 50 13.89 4.16 8.36
N ARG A 51 13.70 5.47 8.41
CA ARG A 51 14.67 6.43 9.00
C ARG A 51 14.76 6.29 10.52
N GLU A 52 13.65 6.15 11.21
CA GLU A 52 13.64 5.89 12.65
C GLU A 52 14.35 4.57 12.99
N LEU A 53 14.02 3.51 12.24
CA LEU A 53 14.66 2.20 12.39
C LEU A 53 16.17 2.26 12.14
N PHE A 54 16.61 3.06 11.17
CA PHE A 54 18.04 3.29 10.91
C PHE A 54 18.75 3.88 12.13
N TYR A 55 18.18 4.89 12.80
CA TYR A 55 18.77 5.44 14.01
C TYR A 55 18.78 4.44 15.16
N TRP A 56 17.70 3.67 15.33
CA TRP A 56 17.61 2.64 16.36
C TRP A 56 18.65 1.53 16.15
N LEU A 57 18.75 1.01 14.93
CA LEU A 57 19.79 0.05 14.54
C LEU A 57 21.20 0.66 14.61
N GLY A 58 21.36 1.95 14.34
CA GLY A 58 22.63 2.65 14.45
C GLY A 58 23.16 2.68 15.88
N LEU A 59 22.30 2.94 16.87
CA LEU A 59 22.68 2.86 18.29
C LEU A 59 23.07 1.43 18.68
N PHE A 60 22.30 0.43 18.26
CA PHE A 60 22.62 -0.97 18.49
C PHE A 60 23.94 -1.40 17.83
N TYR A 61 24.20 -0.90 16.62
CA TYR A 61 25.43 -1.17 15.89
C TYR A 61 26.65 -0.57 16.61
N ILE A 62 26.57 0.68 17.05
CA ILE A 62 27.65 1.35 17.80
C ILE A 62 27.96 0.60 19.11
N THR A 63 26.94 0.22 19.88
CA THR A 63 27.15 -0.53 21.14
C THR A 63 27.73 -1.91 20.88
N SER A 64 27.28 -2.61 19.82
CA SER A 64 27.82 -3.89 19.40
C SER A 64 29.30 -3.80 18.98
N VAL A 65 29.66 -2.77 18.21
CA VAL A 65 31.04 -2.50 17.80
C VAL A 65 31.91 -2.22 19.02
N ALA A 66 31.46 -1.39 19.96
CA ALA A 66 32.19 -1.12 21.20
C ALA A 66 32.42 -2.40 22.02
N GLY A 67 31.40 -3.25 22.17
CA GLY A 67 31.49 -4.53 22.86
C GLY A 67 32.43 -5.54 22.16
N ALA A 68 32.41 -5.55 20.83
CA ALA A 68 33.29 -6.39 20.02
C ALA A 68 34.76 -5.95 20.11
N ILE A 69 35.03 -4.64 20.08
CA ILE A 69 36.38 -4.07 20.28
C ILE A 69 36.89 -4.40 21.68
N TYR A 70 36.07 -4.23 22.71
CA TYR A 70 36.42 -4.58 24.09
C TYR A 70 36.77 -6.07 24.21
N SER A 71 35.93 -6.93 23.62
CA SER A 71 36.13 -8.39 23.60
C SER A 71 37.40 -8.80 22.84
N TYR A 72 37.68 -8.14 21.71
CA TYR A 72 38.89 -8.35 20.92
C TYR A 72 40.15 -7.95 21.70
N ARG A 73 40.11 -6.81 22.41
CA ARG A 73 41.22 -6.36 23.24
C ARG A 73 41.54 -7.33 24.38
N ASN A 74 40.51 -7.95 24.97
CA ASN A 74 40.69 -8.91 26.06
C ASN A 74 41.12 -10.31 25.58
N LYS A 75 40.50 -10.85 24.53
CA LYS A 75 40.73 -12.23 24.06
C LYS A 75 41.76 -12.35 22.93
N ARG A 76 42.07 -11.24 22.23
CA ARG A 76 42.92 -11.16 21.02
C ARG A 76 42.60 -12.17 19.91
N LYS A 77 41.34 -12.61 19.82
CA LYS A 77 40.87 -13.54 18.80
C LYS A 77 40.04 -12.80 17.76
N LEU A 78 40.43 -12.91 16.49
CA LEU A 78 39.68 -12.28 15.38
C LEU A 78 38.24 -12.78 15.28
N SER A 79 37.96 -13.99 15.75
CA SER A 79 36.61 -14.56 15.79
C SER A 79 35.61 -13.73 16.62
N THR A 80 36.07 -12.88 17.56
CA THR A 80 35.18 -11.99 18.31
C THR A 80 34.60 -10.86 17.46
N LEU A 81 35.21 -10.55 16.31
CA LEU A 81 34.72 -9.56 15.34
C LEU A 81 33.84 -10.20 14.26
N ALA A 82 33.79 -11.53 14.15
CA ALA A 82 33.00 -12.22 13.13
C ALA A 82 31.52 -11.79 13.08
N PRO A 83 30.82 -11.54 14.22
CA PRO A 83 29.43 -11.08 14.20
C PRO A 83 29.25 -9.67 13.61
N LEU A 84 30.30 -8.86 13.53
CA LEU A 84 30.21 -7.52 12.96
C LEU A 84 29.97 -7.55 11.45
N VAL A 85 30.43 -8.58 10.74
CA VAL A 85 30.25 -8.67 9.27
C VAL A 85 28.78 -8.77 8.85
N PRO A 86 27.96 -9.69 9.40
CA PRO A 86 26.53 -9.68 9.07
C PRO A 86 25.82 -8.43 9.60
N LEU A 87 26.25 -7.89 10.75
CA LEU A 87 25.65 -6.66 11.30
C LEU A 87 25.93 -5.42 10.44
N THR A 88 27.15 -5.24 9.94
CA THR A 88 27.50 -4.15 9.03
C THR A 88 26.69 -4.25 7.74
N PHE A 89 26.49 -5.46 7.21
CA PHE A 89 25.73 -5.67 5.99
C PHE A 89 24.26 -5.24 6.15
N ILE A 90 23.61 -5.65 7.24
CA ILE A 90 22.23 -5.24 7.54
C ILE A 90 22.13 -3.73 7.74
N TYR A 91 23.07 -3.14 8.49
CA TYR A 91 23.07 -1.70 8.74
C TYR A 91 23.29 -0.88 7.46
N ALA A 92 24.21 -1.30 6.60
CA ALA A 92 24.46 -0.67 5.30
C ALA A 92 23.24 -0.76 4.38
N TYR A 93 22.55 -1.91 4.39
CA TYR A 93 21.29 -2.07 3.66
C TYR A 93 20.21 -1.10 4.16
N GLN A 94 20.06 -0.97 5.48
CA GLN A 94 19.11 -0.03 6.09
C GLN A 94 19.46 1.42 5.76
N ALA A 95 20.74 1.77 5.70
CA ALA A 95 21.19 3.10 5.31
C ALA A 95 20.77 3.45 3.87
N ASP A 96 20.95 2.52 2.93
CA ASP A 96 20.55 2.71 1.53
C ASP A 96 19.02 2.73 1.36
N LEU A 97 18.27 1.99 2.20
CA LEU A 97 16.81 2.08 2.26
C LEU A 97 16.31 3.43 2.77
N ALA A 98 16.91 3.97 3.83
CA ALA A 98 16.43 5.19 4.50
C ALA A 98 16.83 6.50 3.79
N TYR A 99 18.03 6.53 3.19
CA TYR A 99 18.62 7.73 2.60
C TYR A 99 19.15 7.56 1.18
N GLY A 100 19.37 6.32 0.75
CA GLY A 100 19.97 6.04 -0.54
C GLY A 100 18.95 5.92 -1.68
N ASN A 101 19.34 5.18 -2.72
CA ASN A 101 18.55 5.04 -3.95
C ASN A 101 17.71 3.76 -3.97
N LYS A 102 17.78 2.93 -2.92
CA LYS A 102 17.12 1.62 -2.87
C LYS A 102 15.62 1.72 -3.11
N MET A 103 14.94 2.70 -2.52
CA MET A 103 13.50 2.91 -2.73
C MET A 103 13.16 3.20 -4.20
N ARG A 104 13.99 3.99 -4.89
CA ARG A 104 13.82 4.26 -6.32
C ARG A 104 14.04 3.01 -7.17
N ARG A 105 14.99 2.15 -6.78
CA ARG A 105 15.22 0.86 -7.46
C ARG A 105 14.05 -0.10 -7.27
N ILE A 106 13.50 -0.18 -6.06
CA ILE A 106 12.31 -0.98 -5.77
C ILE A 106 11.12 -0.50 -6.59
N LEU A 107 10.93 0.83 -6.70
CA LEU A 107 9.89 1.40 -7.54
C LEU A 107 10.07 1.03 -9.02
N GLY A 108 11.29 1.10 -9.55
CA GLY A 108 11.58 0.68 -10.92
C GLY A 108 11.31 -0.81 -11.17
N GLU A 109 11.66 -1.66 -10.21
CA GLU A 109 11.36 -3.10 -10.31
C GLU A 109 9.86 -3.37 -10.21
N ALA A 110 9.14 -2.68 -9.34
CA ALA A 110 7.69 -2.77 -9.24
C ALA A 110 7.01 -2.33 -10.56
N GLU A 111 7.49 -1.24 -11.18
CA GLU A 111 7.00 -0.79 -12.48
C GLU A 111 7.27 -1.82 -13.57
N ARG A 112 8.44 -2.46 -13.56
CA ARG A 112 8.78 -3.55 -14.47
C ARG A 112 7.82 -4.73 -14.32
N ILE A 113 7.58 -5.19 -13.08
CA ILE A 113 6.66 -6.30 -12.79
C ILE A 113 5.25 -5.98 -13.31
N MET A 114 4.76 -4.75 -13.05
CA MET A 114 3.44 -4.32 -13.51
C MET A 114 3.30 -4.25 -15.04
N ARG A 115 4.39 -3.97 -15.77
CA ARG A 115 4.36 -3.83 -17.23
C ARG A 115 4.62 -5.14 -17.97
N TYR A 116 5.49 -6.00 -17.43
CA TYR A 116 6.04 -7.14 -18.18
C TYR A 116 5.75 -8.50 -17.53
N GLU A 117 5.33 -8.54 -16.27
CA GLU A 117 5.15 -9.78 -15.49
C GLU A 117 3.74 -9.84 -14.87
N GLU A 118 2.72 -9.51 -15.67
CA GLU A 118 1.31 -9.47 -15.22
C GLU A 118 0.82 -10.83 -14.67
N GLU A 119 1.38 -11.93 -15.16
CA GLU A 119 1.06 -13.28 -14.67
C GLU A 119 1.31 -13.45 -13.16
N LEU A 120 2.34 -12.80 -12.61
CA LEU A 120 2.65 -12.82 -11.17
C LEU A 120 1.64 -12.05 -10.31
N LEU A 121 0.90 -11.13 -10.94
CA LEU A 121 -0.07 -10.27 -10.28
C LEU A 121 -1.49 -10.84 -10.32
N SER A 122 -1.69 -11.94 -11.06
CA SER A 122 -2.98 -12.60 -11.15
C SER A 122 -3.44 -13.09 -9.78
N LEU A 123 -4.66 -12.71 -9.39
CA LEU A 123 -5.25 -13.19 -8.15
C LEU A 123 -5.54 -14.69 -8.27
N PRO A 124 -5.23 -15.50 -7.25
CA PRO A 124 -5.70 -16.88 -7.22
C PRO A 124 -7.23 -16.87 -7.27
N LEU A 125 -7.81 -17.64 -8.22
CA LEU A 125 -9.25 -17.68 -8.57
C LEU A 125 -9.78 -16.51 -9.41
N GLY A 126 -8.90 -15.63 -9.91
CA GLY A 126 -9.27 -14.52 -10.79
C GLY A 126 -9.99 -13.38 -10.07
N VAL A 127 -10.53 -12.43 -10.85
CA VAL A 127 -11.29 -11.31 -10.29
C VAL A 127 -12.70 -11.76 -9.89
N PRO A 128 -13.18 -11.45 -8.67
CA PRO A 128 -14.55 -11.77 -8.27
C PRO A 128 -15.52 -11.07 -9.21
N THR A 129 -16.25 -11.86 -10.00
CA THR A 129 -17.30 -11.39 -10.91
C THR A 129 -18.55 -11.02 -10.11
N ALA A 130 -19.42 -10.13 -10.62
CA ALA A 130 -20.67 -9.76 -9.95
C ALA A 130 -21.49 -10.98 -9.50
N SER A 131 -21.55 -12.02 -10.35
CA SER A 131 -22.16 -13.33 -10.03
C SER A 131 -21.54 -13.99 -8.80
N SER A 132 -20.21 -14.00 -8.67
CA SER A 132 -19.52 -14.57 -7.50
C SER A 132 -19.82 -13.81 -6.20
N ILE A 133 -20.09 -12.51 -6.30
CA ILE A 133 -20.47 -11.68 -5.15
C ILE A 133 -21.91 -11.99 -4.74
N ASP A 134 -22.81 -12.13 -5.71
CA ASP A 134 -24.22 -12.44 -5.46
C ASP A 134 -24.39 -13.85 -4.87
N VAL A 135 -23.66 -14.84 -5.38
CA VAL A 135 -23.61 -16.20 -4.79
C VAL A 135 -23.14 -16.13 -3.34
N LYS A 136 -22.06 -15.39 -3.03
CA LYS A 136 -21.60 -15.19 -1.64
C LYS A 136 -22.61 -14.49 -0.75
N ARG A 137 -23.43 -13.56 -1.27
CA ARG A 137 -24.51 -12.95 -0.49
C ARG A 137 -25.58 -13.98 -0.16
N MET A 138 -25.98 -14.79 -1.14
CA MET A 138 -26.98 -15.85 -0.95
C MET A 138 -26.51 -16.89 0.08
N GLU A 139 -25.26 -17.36 -0.03
CA GLU A 139 -24.66 -18.30 0.93
C GLU A 139 -24.61 -17.70 2.35
N ASN A 140 -24.24 -16.43 2.50
CA ASN A 140 -24.24 -15.75 3.79
C ASN A 140 -25.66 -15.64 4.40
N GLU A 141 -26.68 -15.46 3.57
CA GLU A 141 -28.08 -15.45 4.01
C GLU A 141 -28.55 -16.84 4.43
N GLU A 142 -28.18 -17.88 3.69
CA GLU A 142 -28.49 -19.28 4.03
C GLU A 142 -27.79 -19.72 5.33
N GLN A 143 -26.51 -19.37 5.51
CA GLN A 143 -25.80 -19.67 6.74
C GLN A 143 -26.40 -18.97 7.96
N LYS A 144 -26.86 -17.72 7.82
CA LYS A 144 -27.59 -17.03 8.89
C LYS A 144 -28.87 -17.77 9.27
N LYS A 145 -29.62 -18.29 8.28
CA LYS A 145 -30.83 -19.08 8.54
C LYS A 145 -30.51 -20.40 9.26
N LEU A 146 -29.43 -21.07 8.89
CA LEU A 146 -29.00 -22.33 9.53
C LEU A 146 -28.52 -22.14 10.97
N HIS A 147 -27.77 -21.07 11.28
CA HIS A 147 -27.28 -20.80 12.64
C HIS A 147 -28.42 -20.45 13.63
N VAL A 148 -29.52 -19.85 13.16
CA VAL A 148 -30.72 -19.60 13.97
C VAL A 148 -31.43 -20.90 14.35
N HIS A 149 -31.28 -21.97 13.55
CA HIS A 149 -31.90 -23.27 13.81
C HIS A 149 -31.11 -24.19 14.74
N ILE A 150 -29.80 -23.95 14.96
CA ILE A 150 -28.94 -24.80 15.79
C ILE A 150 -28.88 -24.31 17.26
N SER A 151 -29.23 -23.04 17.52
CA SER A 151 -29.21 -22.44 18.86
C SER A 151 -30.54 -22.54 19.62
N ARG A 152 -31.35 -23.57 19.38
CA ARG A 152 -32.66 -23.76 20.05
C ARG A 152 -32.78 -25.14 20.69
#